data_AF-A0A7J2K7D7-F1
#
_entry.id   AF-A0A7J2K7D7-F1
#
_cell.length_a   1.000
_cell.length_b   1.000
_cell.length_c   1.000
_cell.angle_alpha   90.00
_cell.angle_beta   90.00
_cell.angle_gamma   90.00
#
_symmetry.space_group_name_H-M   'P 1'
#
loop_
_entity.id
_entity.type
_entity.pdbx_description
1 polymer ?
#
loop_
_entity_poly.entity_id
_entity_poly.type
_entity_poly.pdbx_seq_one_letter_code
_entity_poly.pdbx_strand_id
1 'polypeptide(L)'
;MERLKSLGDLISCSAFNLVHEAKPGRNRQEKMLFLIFIILAAASIFIGVLGGFWEIKLGWNGFEEPNRVHYSYLFFTGSVSRQFTIGDGRLLTLYYDVKVDRGSLTISVVKIPGHTLWERRFDQNSSGSVKIGLSYGGVYSIIVKGKGTEGKFDLRWEVS
;
A
#
# COMPACT_ATOMS: atom_id res chain seq x y z
N MET A 1 59.14 -25.18 -71.34
CA MET A 1 60.26 -24.22 -71.34
C MET A 1 59.64 -22.83 -71.24
N GLU A 2 60.22 -21.93 -70.46
CA GLU A 2 59.70 -20.61 -69.99
C GLU A 2 58.61 -20.68 -68.90
N ARG A 3 58.86 -20.51 -67.59
CA ARG A 3 59.54 -19.50 -66.76
C ARG A 3 58.87 -18.11 -66.73
N LEU A 4 58.27 -17.85 -65.55
CA LEU A 4 58.31 -16.62 -64.73
C LEU A 4 57.25 -15.51 -64.95
N LYS A 5 56.32 -15.43 -63.98
CA LYS A 5 56.19 -14.29 -63.05
C LYS A 5 55.51 -14.79 -61.77
N SER A 6 56.31 -15.14 -60.76
CA SER A 6 56.57 -14.28 -59.59
C SER A 6 55.31 -14.17 -58.72
N LEU A 7 55.15 -15.09 -57.76
CA LEU A 7 55.47 -14.82 -56.35
C LEU A 7 54.62 -13.68 -55.79
N GLY A 8 53.46 -14.06 -55.27
CA GLY A 8 52.63 -13.27 -54.37
C GLY A 8 51.83 -14.14 -53.40
N ASP A 9 52.22 -15.40 -53.21
CA ASP A 9 51.76 -16.23 -52.09
C ASP A 9 52.74 -16.01 -50.93
N LEU A 10 52.44 -15.01 -50.11
CA LEU A 10 52.84 -14.94 -48.70
C LEU A 10 51.67 -14.33 -47.93
N ILE A 11 50.73 -15.21 -47.59
CA ILE A 11 50.30 -15.47 -46.22
C ILE A 11 50.24 -14.25 -45.28
N SER A 12 49.01 -14.00 -44.82
CA SER A 12 48.69 -13.54 -43.46
C SER A 12 49.04 -12.11 -43.10
N CYS A 13 48.02 -11.26 -43.06
CA CYS A 13 47.57 -10.61 -41.81
C CYS A 13 46.47 -9.60 -42.11
N SER A 14 45.23 -9.96 -41.78
CA SER A 14 44.13 -9.07 -41.35
C SER A 14 42.84 -9.90 -41.40
N ALA A 15 42.49 -10.68 -40.37
CA ALA A 15 41.94 -10.16 -39.12
C ALA A 15 40.92 -9.03 -39.31
N PHE A 16 40.04 -9.10 -40.32
CA PHE A 16 38.87 -8.21 -40.39
C PHE A 16 37.81 -8.87 -41.28
N ASN A 17 36.95 -9.69 -40.68
CA ASN A 17 35.56 -10.00 -41.10
C ASN A 17 35.05 -11.25 -40.37
N LEU A 18 35.06 -11.18 -39.04
CA LEU A 18 34.24 -12.06 -38.20
C LEU A 18 33.38 -11.19 -37.28
N VAL A 19 32.62 -10.27 -37.87
CA VAL A 19 31.39 -9.77 -37.24
C VAL A 19 30.29 -10.63 -37.82
N HIS A 20 30.14 -11.81 -37.22
CA HIS A 20 28.97 -12.64 -37.41
C HIS A 20 27.77 -11.83 -36.92
N GLU A 21 26.96 -11.30 -37.83
CA GLU A 21 25.60 -10.88 -37.50
C GLU A 21 24.84 -12.12 -37.03
N ALA A 22 24.83 -12.34 -35.72
CA ALA A 22 24.00 -13.35 -35.10
C ALA A 22 22.54 -12.89 -35.17
N LYS A 23 21.90 -13.12 -36.32
CA LYS A 23 20.47 -12.91 -36.49
C LYS A 23 19.75 -13.77 -35.45
N PRO A 24 19.08 -13.19 -34.44
CA PRO A 24 18.45 -13.97 -33.39
C PRO A 24 17.40 -14.89 -34.02
N GLY A 25 17.58 -16.20 -33.88
CA GLY A 25 16.71 -17.20 -34.50
C GLY A 25 15.25 -16.95 -34.11
N ARG A 26 14.32 -17.17 -35.05
CA ARG A 26 12.87 -16.97 -34.89
C ARG A 26 12.31 -17.56 -33.57
N ASN A 27 12.81 -18.73 -33.16
CA ASN A 27 12.44 -19.39 -31.90
C ASN A 27 12.97 -18.65 -30.64
N ARG A 28 14.11 -17.94 -30.73
CA ARG A 28 14.65 -17.10 -29.66
C ARG A 28 13.84 -15.82 -29.51
N GLN A 29 13.36 -15.25 -30.62
CA GLN A 29 12.49 -14.07 -30.62
C GLN A 29 11.10 -14.37 -30.02
N GLU A 30 10.47 -15.47 -30.42
CA GLU A 30 9.18 -15.90 -29.85
C GLU A 30 9.30 -16.17 -28.35
N LYS A 31 10.33 -16.91 -27.91
CA LYS A 31 10.59 -17.14 -26.48
C LYS A 31 10.85 -15.86 -25.70
N MET A 32 11.52 -14.88 -26.32
CA MET A 32 11.78 -13.57 -25.69
C MET A 32 10.49 -12.75 -25.56
N LEU A 33 9.60 -12.78 -26.55
CA LEU A 33 8.28 -12.14 -26.48
C LEU A 33 7.38 -12.79 -25.42
N PHE A 34 7.37 -14.12 -25.33
CA PHE A 34 6.67 -14.84 -24.27
C PHE A 34 7.20 -14.47 -22.87
N LEU A 35 8.52 -14.35 -22.70
CA LEU A 35 9.12 -13.94 -21.44
C LEU A 35 8.75 -12.50 -21.07
N ILE A 36 8.75 -11.56 -22.02
CA ILE A 36 8.31 -10.18 -21.79
C ILE A 36 6.83 -10.15 -21.36
N PHE A 37 5.97 -10.94 -22.01
CA PHE A 37 4.55 -11.02 -21.67
C PHE A 37 4.34 -11.57 -20.25
N ILE A 38 5.09 -12.61 -19.86
CA ILE A 38 5.04 -13.16 -18.49
C ILE A 38 5.51 -12.13 -17.46
N ILE A 39 6.58 -11.38 -17.75
CA ILE A 39 7.07 -10.32 -16.86
C ILE A 39 6.03 -9.20 -16.73
N LEU A 40 5.39 -8.80 -17.84
CA LEU A 40 4.33 -7.77 -17.82
C LEU A 40 3.11 -8.23 -17.00
N ALA A 41 2.70 -9.49 -17.17
CA ALA A 41 1.60 -10.08 -16.42
C ALA A 41 1.93 -10.23 -14.93
N ALA A 42 3.16 -10.59 -14.58
CA ALA A 42 3.61 -10.63 -13.18
C ALA A 42 3.62 -9.22 -12.57
N ALA A 43 4.13 -8.21 -13.29
CA ALA A 43 4.17 -6.83 -12.83
C ALA A 43 2.76 -6.24 -12.61
N SER A 44 1.79 -6.56 -13.46
CA SER A 44 0.40 -6.11 -13.28
C SER A 44 -0.30 -6.76 -12.09
N ILE A 45 0.00 -8.03 -11.81
CA ILE A 45 -0.46 -8.72 -10.59
C ILE A 45 0.16 -8.08 -9.34
N PHE A 46 1.44 -7.68 -9.39
CA PHE A 46 2.09 -6.96 -8.29
C PHE A 46 1.42 -5.61 -7.99
N ILE A 47 0.98 -4.88 -9.02
CA ILE A 47 0.26 -3.60 -8.84
C ILE A 47 -1.15 -3.85 -8.27
N GLY A 48 -1.85 -4.92 -8.65
CA GLY A 48 -3.18 -5.23 -8.13
C GLY A 48 -3.20 -5.72 -6.68
N VAL A 49 -2.18 -6.49 -6.27
CA VAL A 49 -2.08 -7.07 -4.92
C VAL A 49 -1.46 -6.09 -3.91
N LEU A 50 -0.56 -5.19 -4.35
CA LEU A 50 0.04 -4.16 -3.51
C LEU A 50 -0.67 -2.78 -3.62
N GLY A 51 -1.50 -2.58 -4.65
CA GLY A 51 -2.18 -1.33 -4.98
C GLY A 51 -3.39 -0.98 -4.12
N GLY A 52 -3.37 -1.35 -2.84
CA GLY A 52 -4.33 -0.89 -1.83
C GLY A 52 -4.18 0.60 -1.46
N PHE A 53 -3.75 1.45 -2.40
CA PHE A 53 -3.23 2.79 -2.16
C PHE A 53 -4.13 3.92 -2.70
N TRP A 54 -5.42 3.68 -2.85
CA TRP A 54 -6.36 4.74 -3.21
C TRP A 54 -7.08 5.21 -1.94
N GLU A 55 -6.41 6.10 -1.20
CA GLU A 55 -7.09 6.90 -0.19
C GLU A 55 -7.94 7.94 -0.92
N ILE A 56 -9.26 7.85 -0.76
CA ILE A 56 -10.23 8.75 -1.36
C ILE A 56 -11.00 9.39 -0.22
N LYS A 57 -10.92 10.71 -0.12
CA LYS A 57 -11.65 11.53 0.86
C LYS A 57 -12.42 12.61 0.09
N LEU A 58 -13.74 12.44 -0.03
CA LEU A 58 -14.63 13.41 -0.68
C LEU A 58 -15.58 14.03 0.35
N GLY A 59 -15.77 15.34 0.28
CA GLY A 59 -16.61 16.09 1.22
C GLY A 59 -16.11 16.05 2.67
N TRP A 60 -14.80 15.84 2.86
CA TRP A 60 -14.16 15.71 4.17
C TRP A 60 -14.19 17.04 4.92
N ASN A 61 -14.98 17.12 5.96
CA ASN A 61 -15.13 18.33 6.79
C ASN A 61 -15.22 17.93 8.26
N GLY A 62 -14.51 18.64 9.14
CA GLY A 62 -14.42 18.27 10.54
C GLY A 62 -13.33 19.02 11.29
N PHE A 63 -13.07 18.58 12.52
CA PHE A 63 -12.04 19.15 13.37
C PHE A 63 -11.35 18.06 14.19
N GLU A 64 -10.13 18.38 14.63
CA GLU A 64 -9.35 17.55 15.53
C GLU A 64 -8.99 18.35 16.79
N GLU A 65 -9.26 17.74 17.93
CA GLU A 65 -8.85 18.20 19.26
C GLU A 65 -7.88 17.17 19.87
N PRO A 66 -7.17 17.51 20.96
CA PRO A 66 -6.24 16.58 21.60
C PRO A 66 -6.86 15.23 22.01
N ASN A 67 -8.15 15.22 22.36
CA ASN A 67 -8.88 14.06 22.87
C ASN A 67 -10.19 13.77 22.11
N ARG A 68 -10.43 14.45 20.99
CA ARG A 68 -11.64 14.29 20.18
C ARG A 68 -11.33 14.48 18.70
N VAL A 69 -12.02 13.73 17.86
CA VAL A 69 -11.96 13.83 16.41
C VAL A 69 -13.37 13.73 15.87
N HIS A 70 -13.76 14.67 15.02
CA HIS A 70 -15.06 14.69 14.39
C HIS A 70 -14.90 14.92 12.90
N TYR A 71 -15.45 14.02 12.08
CA TYR A 71 -15.42 14.13 10.62
C TYR A 71 -16.74 13.71 9.99
N SER A 72 -17.19 14.52 9.05
CA SER A 72 -18.26 14.22 8.08
C SER A 72 -17.65 14.08 6.69
N TYR A 73 -18.17 13.15 5.90
CA TYR A 73 -17.67 12.88 4.56
C TYR A 73 -18.78 12.37 3.65
N LEU A 74 -18.70 12.74 2.37
CA LEU A 74 -19.57 12.22 1.33
C LEU A 74 -19.10 10.85 0.84
N PHE A 75 -17.78 10.64 0.80
CA PHE A 75 -17.21 9.33 0.46
C PHE A 75 -15.82 9.19 1.07
N PHE A 76 -15.57 8.05 1.71
CA PHE A 76 -14.29 7.73 2.35
C PHE A 76 -13.85 6.29 2.05
N THR A 77 -12.66 6.16 1.49
CA THR A 77 -11.92 4.89 1.38
C THR A 77 -10.49 5.15 1.80
N GLY A 78 -9.93 4.36 2.71
CA GLY A 78 -8.57 4.55 3.22
C GLY A 78 -8.50 4.46 4.73
N SER A 79 -7.48 5.06 5.33
CA SER A 79 -7.22 4.96 6.76
C SER A 79 -6.75 6.29 7.32
N VAL A 80 -7.36 6.74 8.42
CA VAL A 80 -6.90 7.88 9.21
C VAL A 80 -6.39 7.34 10.53
N SER A 81 -5.22 7.81 11.00
CA SER A 81 -4.69 7.40 12.30
C SER A 81 -4.42 8.62 13.17
N ARG A 82 -4.76 8.52 14.45
CA ARG A 82 -4.51 9.54 15.46
C ARG A 82 -3.72 8.94 16.60
N GLN A 83 -2.49 9.42 16.76
CA GLN A 83 -1.59 8.96 17.81
C GLN A 83 -1.67 9.86 19.04
N PHE A 84 -1.52 9.26 20.21
CA PHE A 84 -1.43 9.95 21.49
C PHE A 84 -0.57 9.13 22.46
N THR A 85 0.13 9.85 23.33
CA THR A 85 1.03 9.26 24.34
C THR A 85 0.33 9.21 25.68
N ILE A 86 0.39 8.06 26.33
CA ILE A 86 -0.11 7.85 27.69
C ILE A 86 1.10 7.67 28.59
N GLY A 87 1.28 8.59 29.55
CA GLY A 87 2.27 8.45 30.61
C GLY A 87 1.75 7.48 31.66
N ASP A 88 0.80 7.96 32.46
CA ASP A 88 0.12 7.19 33.50
C ASP A 88 -1.36 7.02 33.13
N GLY A 89 -1.86 5.80 33.27
CA GLY A 89 -3.24 5.46 32.94
C GLY A 89 -3.42 3.96 32.81
N ARG A 90 -4.51 3.43 33.35
CA ARG A 90 -4.84 2.00 33.32
C ARG A 90 -6.03 1.70 32.43
N LEU A 91 -6.84 2.72 32.12
CA LEU A 91 -8.06 2.54 31.37
C LEU A 91 -8.22 3.66 30.33
N LEU A 92 -8.45 3.26 29.09
CA LEU A 92 -8.88 4.14 28.01
C LEU A 92 -10.39 3.94 27.80
N THR A 93 -11.16 5.01 27.95
CA THR A 93 -12.57 5.00 27.56
C THR A 93 -12.71 5.69 26.21
N LEU A 94 -13.10 4.93 25.19
CA LEU A 94 -13.39 5.45 23.85
C LEU A 94 -14.90 5.57 23.68
N TYR A 95 -15.37 6.80 23.49
CA TYR A 95 -16.72 7.14 23.06
C TYR A 95 -16.74 7.26 21.55
N TYR A 96 -17.73 6.65 20.91
CA TYR A 96 -17.92 6.74 19.47
C TYR A 96 -19.39 7.04 19.15
N ASP A 97 -19.61 7.93 18.18
CA ASP A 97 -20.86 8.11 17.47
C ASP A 97 -20.57 8.02 15.98
N VAL A 98 -21.03 6.92 15.37
CA VAL A 98 -20.73 6.57 13.99
C VAL A 98 -22.04 6.56 13.21
N LYS A 99 -22.05 7.27 12.09
CA LYS A 99 -23.08 7.16 11.06
C LYS A 99 -22.48 6.61 9.78
N VAL A 100 -23.04 5.50 9.30
CA VAL A 100 -22.67 4.82 8.08
C VAL A 100 -23.94 4.64 7.27
N ASP A 101 -24.09 5.46 6.24
CA ASP A 101 -25.24 5.40 5.34
C ASP A 101 -25.02 4.33 4.25
N ARG A 102 -23.76 4.15 3.84
CA ARG A 102 -23.33 3.14 2.87
C ARG A 102 -21.90 2.71 3.17
N GLY A 103 -21.55 1.48 2.78
CA GLY A 103 -20.19 0.95 2.90
C GLY A 103 -19.90 0.44 4.29
N SER A 104 -18.69 0.72 4.79
CA SER A 104 -18.33 0.33 6.15
C SER A 104 -17.18 1.13 6.71
N LEU A 105 -17.23 1.34 8.02
CA LEU A 105 -16.20 1.98 8.81
C LEU A 105 -15.66 0.99 9.85
N THR A 106 -14.36 0.86 9.97
CA THR A 106 -13.73 0.09 11.04
C THR A 106 -12.94 1.04 11.92
N ILE A 107 -13.14 0.96 13.23
CA ILE A 107 -12.36 1.70 14.22
C ILE A 107 -11.54 0.69 15.01
N SER A 108 -10.26 0.95 15.15
CA SER A 108 -9.37 0.15 15.98
C SER A 108 -8.52 1.03 16.90
N VAL A 109 -8.18 0.47 18.06
CA VAL A 109 -7.23 1.03 19.00
C VAL A 109 -6.04 0.09 19.05
N VAL A 110 -4.87 0.62 18.69
CA VAL A 110 -3.63 -0.14 18.65
C VAL A 110 -2.59 0.48 19.57
N LYS A 111 -1.85 -0.35 20.28
CA LYS A 111 -0.62 0.05 20.99
C LYS A 111 0.55 -0.08 20.03
N ILE A 112 1.39 0.95 19.97
CA ILE A 112 2.58 0.93 19.13
C ILE A 112 3.76 0.35 19.94
N PRO A 113 4.49 -0.64 19.41
CA PRO A 113 4.32 -1.25 18.09
C PRO A 113 3.25 -2.38 18.04
N GLY A 114 2.30 -2.25 17.10
CA GLY A 114 1.59 -3.36 16.46
C GLY A 114 0.54 -4.16 17.24
N HIS A 115 0.20 -3.82 18.47
CA HIS A 115 -0.76 -4.63 19.26
C HIS A 115 -2.16 -4.03 19.28
N THR A 116 -3.10 -4.64 18.54
CA THR A 116 -4.52 -4.22 18.54
C THR A 116 -5.18 -4.58 19.86
N LEU A 117 -5.65 -3.57 20.60
CA LEU A 117 -6.35 -3.73 21.87
C LEU A 117 -7.85 -3.89 21.67
N TRP A 118 -8.38 -3.23 20.64
CA TRP A 118 -9.79 -3.26 20.31
C TRP A 118 -9.98 -2.95 18.83
N GLU A 119 -10.97 -3.60 18.22
CA GLU A 119 -11.41 -3.32 16.87
C GLU A 119 -12.92 -3.54 16.77
N ARG A 120 -13.61 -2.67 16.04
CA ARG A 120 -15.01 -2.87 15.69
C ARG A 120 -15.29 -2.35 14.30
N ARG A 121 -16.02 -3.14 13.54
CA ARG A 121 -16.58 -2.79 12.25
C ARG A 121 -18.02 -2.30 12.41
N PHE A 122 -18.35 -1.25 11.67
CA PHE A 122 -19.65 -0.61 11.60
C PHE A 122 -20.12 -0.62 10.16
N ASP A 123 -21.21 -1.35 9.90
CA ASP A 123 -21.91 -1.38 8.61
C ASP A 123 -23.22 -0.55 8.67
N GLN A 124 -23.54 0.02 9.83
CA GLN A 124 -24.71 0.84 10.10
C GLN A 124 -24.42 1.83 11.23
N ASN A 125 -25.37 2.74 11.48
CA ASN A 125 -25.30 3.73 12.56
C ASN A 125 -25.13 3.05 13.93
N SER A 126 -24.19 3.53 14.73
CA SER A 126 -23.94 3.00 16.06
C SER A 126 -23.26 4.05 16.94
N SER A 127 -23.74 4.17 18.17
CA SER A 127 -23.17 5.02 19.19
C SER A 127 -22.94 4.23 20.46
N GLY A 128 -21.87 4.51 21.18
CA GLY A 128 -21.60 3.89 22.47
C GLY A 128 -20.24 4.24 23.03
N SER A 129 -19.84 3.47 24.04
CA SER A 129 -18.52 3.58 24.66
C SER A 129 -17.91 2.22 24.88
N VAL A 130 -16.59 2.12 24.79
CA VAL A 130 -15.83 0.94 25.18
C VAL A 130 -14.73 1.31 26.16
N LYS A 131 -14.56 0.48 27.18
CA LYS A 131 -13.47 0.57 28.15
C LYS A 131 -12.39 -0.43 27.75
N ILE A 132 -11.18 0.07 27.54
CA ILE A 132 -10.03 -0.70 27.06
C ILE A 132 -8.97 -0.67 28.16
N GLY A 133 -8.58 -1.84 28.64
CA GLY A 133 -7.50 -1.97 29.61
C GLY A 133 -6.15 -1.64 28.97
N LEU A 134 -5.39 -0.76 29.61
CA LEU A 134 -4.05 -0.39 29.20
C LEU A 134 -3.03 -1.16 30.03
N SER A 135 -2.08 -1.84 29.37
CA SER A 135 -1.09 -2.64 30.09
C SER A 135 -0.07 -1.78 30.85
N TYR A 136 0.38 -0.68 30.23
CA TYR A 136 1.42 0.25 30.71
C TYR A 136 1.47 1.47 29.80
N GLY A 137 2.07 2.57 30.26
CA GLY A 137 2.31 3.77 29.45
C GLY A 137 2.99 3.47 28.11
N GLY A 138 2.82 4.36 27.14
CA GLY A 138 3.36 4.21 25.79
C GLY A 138 2.57 4.99 24.74
N VAL A 139 2.89 4.73 23.48
CA VAL A 139 2.22 5.35 22.33
C VAL A 139 1.06 4.48 21.87
N TYR A 140 -0.11 5.09 21.76
CA TYR A 140 -1.33 4.46 21.27
C TYR A 140 -1.82 5.19 20.03
N SER A 141 -2.56 4.48 19.18
CA SER A 141 -3.14 5.03 17.96
C SER A 141 -4.58 4.56 17.81
N ILE A 142 -5.49 5.51 17.57
CA ILE A 142 -6.83 5.23 17.09
C ILE A 142 -6.78 5.27 15.56
N ILE A 143 -7.18 4.18 14.92
CA ILE A 143 -7.18 4.04 13.47
C ILE A 143 -8.63 3.93 13.02
N VAL A 144 -9.02 4.76 12.06
CA VAL A 144 -10.33 4.75 11.42
C VAL A 144 -10.14 4.38 9.95
N LYS A 145 -10.64 3.22 9.55
CA LYS A 145 -10.54 2.68 8.20
C LYS A 145 -11.89 2.71 7.50
N GLY A 146 -11.99 3.43 6.40
CA GLY A 146 -13.16 3.45 5.53
C GLY A 146 -13.01 2.50 4.36
N LYS A 147 -14.08 1.80 4.01
CA LYS A 147 -14.17 1.00 2.78
C LYS A 147 -15.41 1.44 2.00
N GLY A 148 -15.25 2.42 1.12
CA GLY A 148 -16.31 2.99 0.30
C GLY A 148 -17.48 3.51 1.12
N THR A 149 -17.19 4.21 2.22
CA THR A 149 -18.18 4.59 3.24
C THR A 149 -18.67 6.01 3.08
N GLU A 150 -19.95 6.24 3.37
CA GLU A 150 -20.60 7.56 3.40
C GLU A 150 -21.15 7.81 4.80
N GLY A 151 -21.02 9.04 5.32
CA GLY A 151 -21.55 9.40 6.64
C GLY A 151 -20.58 10.23 7.48
N LYS A 152 -20.49 9.91 8.76
CA LYS A 152 -19.67 10.68 9.72
C LYS A 152 -19.22 9.84 10.90
N PHE A 153 -18.16 10.26 11.58
CA PHE A 153 -17.76 9.72 12.87
C PHE A 153 -17.35 10.84 13.84
N ASP A 154 -17.71 10.66 15.10
CA ASP A 154 -17.27 11.46 16.23
C ASP A 154 -16.66 10.52 17.26
N LEU A 155 -15.38 10.73 17.56
CA LEU A 155 -14.60 9.92 18.48
C LEU A 155 -14.08 10.82 19.58
N ARG A 156 -14.31 10.44 20.82
CA ARG A 156 -13.74 11.11 21.98
C ARG A 156 -13.13 10.07 22.90
N TRP A 157 -11.97 10.36 23.48
CA TRP A 157 -11.31 9.43 24.38
C TRP A 157 -10.83 10.10 25.66
N GLU A 158 -10.86 9.33 26.74
CA GLU A 158 -10.43 9.74 28.07
C GLU A 158 -9.52 8.66 28.66
N VAL A 159 -8.47 9.09 29.35
CA VAL A 159 -7.51 8.20 30.01
C VAL A 159 -7.63 8.41 31.52
N SER A 160 -7.76 7.30 32.26
CA SER A 160 -7.85 7.27 33.73
C SER A 160 -6.93 6.24 34.36
#